data_AF-A0A0G0MHH2-F1
#
_entry.id   AF-A0A0G0MHH2-F1
#
_cell.length_a   1.000
_cell.length_b   1.000
_cell.length_c   1.000
_cell.angle_alpha   90.00
_cell.angle_beta   90.00
_cell.angle_gamma   90.00
#
_symmetry.space_group_name_H-M   'P 1'
#
loop_
_entity.id
_entity.type
_entity.pdbx_description
1 polymer ?
#
loop_
_entity_poly.entity_id
_entity_poly.type
_entity_poly.pdbx_seq_one_letter_code
_entity_poly.pdbx_strand_id
1 'polypeptide(L)'
;VSIGLSQAMNLIGKKTTVVLREPSLGPVFGVKGGAAGGGYAQVLPMEDINLHFTGDISAVEKANNLLAALIDNELQIKGSKLNLDARTVSWRRVMDMNVIKGHRYRSRRSEEQHPA
;
A
#
# COMPACT_ATOMS: atom_id res chain seq x y z
N VAL A 1 8.64 -18.87 -12.33
CA VAL A 1 9.93 -19.59 -12.37
C VAL A 1 10.43 -19.97 -10.97
N SER A 2 10.51 -19.03 -10.02
CA SER A 2 11.04 -19.30 -8.66
C SER A 2 10.33 -20.42 -7.89
N ILE A 3 8.99 -20.51 -7.98
CA ILE A 3 8.19 -21.55 -7.32
C ILE A 3 8.53 -22.94 -7.87
N GLY A 4 8.50 -23.11 -9.21
CA GLY A 4 8.80 -24.38 -9.87
C GLY A 4 10.23 -24.86 -9.63
N LEU A 5 11.20 -23.93 -9.55
CA LEU A 5 12.58 -24.27 -9.20
C LEU A 5 12.68 -24.80 -7.76
N SER A 6 12.01 -24.17 -6.79
CA SER A 6 11.99 -24.65 -5.41
C SER A 6 11.31 -26.02 -5.29
N GLN A 7 10.23 -26.25 -6.04
CA GLN A 7 9.59 -27.57 -6.11
C GLN A 7 10.55 -28.63 -6.69
N ALA A 8 11.23 -28.33 -7.80
CA ALA A 8 12.20 -29.23 -8.42
C ALA A 8 13.39 -29.54 -7.50
N MET A 9 13.90 -28.55 -6.75
CA MET A 9 14.99 -28.76 -5.80
C MET A 9 14.59 -29.67 -4.63
N ASN A 10 13.37 -29.52 -4.12
CA ASN A 10 12.84 -30.43 -3.09
C ASN A 10 12.66 -31.86 -3.64
N LEU A 11 12.25 -32.03 -4.90
CA LEU A 11 12.13 -33.36 -5.54
C LEU A 11 13.47 -34.09 -5.65
N ILE A 12 14.58 -33.38 -5.86
CA ILE A 12 15.93 -33.98 -5.90
C ILE A 12 16.57 -34.11 -4.49
N GLY A 13 15.78 -33.95 -3.43
CA GLY A 13 16.21 -34.14 -2.04
C GLY A 13 16.94 -32.95 -1.41
N LYS A 14 16.93 -31.77 -2.03
CA LYS A 14 17.49 -30.54 -1.45
C LYS A 14 16.38 -29.74 -0.77
N LYS A 15 16.49 -29.52 0.54
CA LYS A 15 15.51 -28.72 1.31
C LYS A 15 15.59 -27.25 0.90
N THR A 16 14.53 -26.72 0.31
CA THR A 16 14.52 -25.34 -0.21
C THR A 16 13.20 -24.62 0.04
N THR A 17 13.28 -23.31 0.30
CA THR A 17 12.13 -22.42 0.56
C THR A 17 12.15 -21.26 -0.43
N VAL A 18 10.97 -20.83 -0.90
CA VAL A 18 10.82 -19.66 -1.77
C VAL A 18 10.25 -18.49 -0.98
N VAL A 19 10.80 -17.30 -1.20
CA VAL A 19 10.31 -16.04 -0.60
C VAL A 19 9.77 -15.17 -1.73
N LEU A 20 8.51 -14.75 -1.63
CA LEU A 20 7.80 -13.94 -2.61
C LEU A 20 7.29 -12.66 -1.96
N ARG A 21 7.09 -11.60 -2.75
CA ARG A 21 6.48 -10.35 -2.29
C ARG A 21 4.96 -10.49 -2.30
N GLU A 22 4.30 -9.91 -1.31
CA GLU A 22 2.84 -9.76 -1.30
C GLU A 22 2.40 -8.90 -2.50
N PRO A 23 1.40 -9.33 -3.27
CA PRO A 23 0.83 -8.51 -4.32
C PRO A 23 -0.01 -7.36 -3.74
N SER A 24 0.11 -6.17 -4.34
CA SER A 24 -0.83 -5.07 -4.08
C SER A 24 -2.24 -5.40 -4.59
N LEU A 25 -3.26 -4.92 -3.89
CA LEU A 25 -4.66 -5.16 -4.21
C LEU A 25 -5.12 -4.43 -5.49
N GLY A 26 -4.56 -3.24 -5.77
CA GLY A 26 -4.97 -2.40 -6.90
C GLY A 26 -4.93 -3.07 -8.29
N PRO A 27 -3.84 -3.77 -8.69
CA PRO A 27 -3.76 -4.48 -9.96
C PRO A 27 -4.64 -5.74 -10.05
N VAL A 28 -4.99 -6.37 -8.93
CA VAL A 28 -5.80 -7.61 -8.89
C VAL A 28 -7.20 -7.39 -9.48
N PHE A 29 -7.78 -6.21 -9.28
CA PHE A 29 -9.10 -5.85 -9.80
C PHE A 29 -9.09 -5.37 -11.27
N GLY A 30 -7.93 -5.05 -11.85
CA GLY A 30 -7.82 -4.48 -13.20
C GLY A 30 -7.24 -5.43 -14.26
N VAL A 31 -6.29 -6.28 -13.88
CA VAL A 31 -5.65 -7.27 -14.76
C VAL A 31 -5.62 -8.60 -14.02
N LYS A 32 -6.24 -9.63 -14.59
CA LYS A 32 -6.32 -10.99 -14.03
C LYS A 32 -4.91 -11.61 -13.96
N GLY A 33 -4.14 -11.25 -12.93
CA GLY A 33 -2.74 -11.62 -12.79
C GLY A 33 -2.52 -12.41 -11.50
N GLY A 34 -2.38 -13.73 -11.61
CA GLY A 34 -1.96 -14.58 -10.50
C GLY A 34 -0.54 -14.20 -10.06
N ALA A 35 -0.44 -13.43 -8.98
CA ALA A 35 0.84 -12.94 -8.48
C ALA A 35 1.71 -14.04 -7.84
N ALA A 36 1.09 -15.16 -7.49
CA ALA A 36 1.71 -16.28 -6.78
C ALA A 36 1.94 -17.52 -7.67
N GLY A 37 2.21 -17.32 -8.97
CA GLY A 37 2.52 -18.38 -9.93
C GLY A 37 1.40 -18.70 -10.91
N GLY A 38 1.51 -19.83 -11.61
CA GLY A 38 0.54 -20.24 -12.63
C GLY A 38 0.73 -21.69 -13.10
N GLY A 39 -0.36 -22.35 -13.49
CA GLY A 39 -0.36 -23.78 -13.81
C GLY A 39 -0.12 -24.65 -12.57
N TYR A 40 0.70 -25.70 -12.71
CA TYR A 40 1.02 -26.63 -11.61
C TYR A 40 2.02 -26.05 -10.57
N ALA A 41 2.62 -24.89 -10.86
CA ALA A 41 3.59 -24.23 -9.99
C ALA A 41 3.00 -22.92 -9.43
N GLN A 42 2.15 -23.05 -8.43
CA GLN A 42 1.43 -21.96 -7.76
C GLN A 42 1.53 -22.07 -6.24
N VAL A 43 1.47 -20.94 -5.53
CA VAL A 43 1.29 -20.88 -4.08
C VAL A 43 -0.20 -20.83 -3.77
N LEU A 44 -0.64 -21.66 -2.83
CA LEU A 44 -2.03 -21.74 -2.35
C LEU A 44 -2.06 -21.39 -0.85
N PRO A 45 -3.16 -20.84 -0.34
CA PRO A 45 -4.40 -20.46 -1.03
C PRO A 45 -4.28 -19.11 -1.78
N MET A 46 -4.59 -19.10 -3.08
CA MET A 46 -4.40 -17.93 -3.94
C MET A 46 -5.44 -16.81 -3.69
N GLU A 47 -6.57 -17.16 -3.09
CA GLU A 47 -7.69 -16.25 -2.78
C GLU A 47 -7.31 -15.31 -1.62
N ASP A 48 -6.76 -15.89 -0.55
CA ASP A 48 -6.30 -15.14 0.61
C ASP A 48 -5.10 -14.26 0.26
N ILE A 49 -4.16 -14.77 -0.55
CA ILE A 49 -2.95 -14.03 -0.98
C ILE A 49 -3.29 -12.79 -1.82
N ASN A 50 -4.37 -12.82 -2.61
CA ASN A 50 -4.69 -11.73 -3.54
C ASN A 50 -5.68 -10.69 -3.00
N LEU A 51 -6.28 -10.89 -1.81
CA LEU A 51 -7.32 -10.02 -1.27
C LEU A 51 -6.88 -9.29 0.01
N HIS A 52 -6.81 -10.00 1.13
CA HIS A 52 -6.54 -9.39 2.43
C HIS A 52 -5.43 -10.07 3.21
N PHE A 53 -4.80 -11.09 2.63
CA PHE A 53 -3.76 -11.94 3.20
C PHE A 53 -3.69 -11.86 4.73
N THR A 54 -2.65 -11.27 5.30
CA THR A 54 -2.54 -10.98 6.75
C THR A 54 -2.85 -9.53 7.10
N GLY A 55 -3.11 -8.67 6.11
CA GLY A 55 -3.41 -7.25 6.30
C GLY A 55 -2.19 -6.34 6.39
N ASP A 56 -1.00 -6.79 5.98
CA ASP A 56 0.26 -6.05 6.11
C ASP A 56 0.21 -4.72 5.34
N ILE A 57 -0.25 -4.73 4.09
CA ILE A 57 -0.41 -3.51 3.28
C ILE A 57 -1.42 -2.56 3.93
N SER A 58 -2.53 -3.08 4.47
CA SER A 58 -3.53 -2.27 5.19
C SER A 58 -2.97 -1.65 6.47
N ALA A 59 -2.08 -2.35 7.18
CA ALA A 59 -1.41 -1.81 8.36
C ALA A 59 -0.44 -0.68 7.98
N VAL A 60 0.35 -0.85 6.92
CA VAL A 60 1.25 0.18 6.39
C VAL A 60 0.46 1.40 5.90
N GLU A 61 -0.64 1.19 5.19
CA GLU A 61 -1.54 2.26 4.74
C GLU A 61 -2.07 3.08 5.92
N LYS A 62 -2.61 2.40 6.95
CA LYS A 62 -3.12 3.06 8.16
C LYS A 62 -2.04 3.84 8.88
N ALA A 63 -0.84 3.28 9.05
CA ALA A 63 0.28 3.95 9.69
C ALA A 63 0.73 5.21 8.91
N ASN A 64 0.85 5.11 7.58
CA ASN A 64 1.22 6.24 6.75
C ASN A 64 0.18 7.38 6.81
N ASN A 65 -1.11 7.02 6.74
CA ASN A 65 -2.20 7.97 6.74
C ASN A 65 -2.43 8.58 8.12
N LEU A 66 -2.15 7.84 9.20
CA LEU A 66 -2.12 8.38 10.56
C LEU A 66 -1.06 9.46 10.69
N LEU A 67 0.16 9.21 10.21
CA LEU A 67 1.23 10.22 10.23
C LEU A 67 0.84 11.46 9.41
N ALA A 68 0.23 11.28 8.25
CA ALA A 68 -0.28 12.40 7.45
C ALA A 68 -1.36 13.21 8.21
N ALA A 69 -2.25 12.55 8.94
CA ALA A 69 -3.25 13.21 9.77
C ALA A 69 -2.64 13.97 10.96
N LEU A 70 -1.61 13.41 11.59
CA LEU A 70 -0.87 14.09 12.67
C LEU A 70 -0.13 15.33 12.17
N ILE A 71 0.48 15.26 10.98
CA ILE A 71 1.13 16.42 10.34
C ILE A 71 0.11 17.52 10.06
N ASP A 72 -1.05 17.17 9.47
CA ASP A 72 -2.11 18.15 9.20
C ASP A 72 -2.67 18.76 10.49
N ASN A 73 -2.78 17.97 11.56
CA ASN A 73 -3.22 18.46 12.87
C ASN A 73 -2.21 19.45 13.47
N GLU A 74 -0.90 19.16 13.41
CA GLU A 74 0.14 20.08 13.91
C GLU A 74 0.19 21.40 13.12
N LEU A 75 -0.12 21.36 11.81
CA LEU A 75 -0.26 22.57 10.98
C LEU A 75 -1.46 23.44 11.38
N GLN A 76 -2.53 22.85 11.91
CA GLN A 76 -3.73 23.58 12.33
C GLN A 76 -3.62 24.21 13.72
N ILE A 77 -2.79 23.65 14.61
CA ILE A 77 -2.61 24.14 15.97
C ILE A 77 -1.85 25.47 15.96
N LYS A 78 -2.49 26.54 16.44
CA LYS A 78 -1.86 27.86 16.61
C LYS A 78 -0.84 27.77 17.75
N GLY A 79 0.43 28.10 17.47
CA GLY A 79 1.54 28.01 18.44
C GLY A 79 2.20 26.63 18.51
N SER A 80 2.08 25.83 17.45
CA SER A 80 2.76 24.54 17.32
C SER A 80 4.28 24.68 17.49
N LYS A 81 4.90 23.71 18.17
CA LYS A 81 6.34 23.76 18.50
C LYS A 81 7.21 23.49 17.28
N LEU A 82 6.68 22.75 16.30
CA LEU A 82 7.42 22.26 15.14
C LEU A 82 7.50 23.26 13.98
N ASN A 83 6.77 24.39 14.03
CA ASN A 83 6.79 25.46 13.00
C ASN A 83 6.82 24.92 11.55
N LEU A 84 6.01 23.90 11.27
CA LEU A 84 5.98 23.25 9.96
C LEU A 84 5.37 24.19 8.90
N ASP A 85 6.01 24.31 7.74
CA ASP A 85 5.44 25.01 6.58
C ASP A 85 4.70 24.01 5.69
N ALA A 86 3.40 24.22 5.50
CA ALA A 86 2.55 23.39 4.64
C ALA A 86 3.07 23.27 3.20
N ARG A 87 3.88 24.23 2.72
CA ARG A 87 4.47 24.22 1.36
C ARG A 87 5.66 23.28 1.25
N THR A 88 6.31 22.94 2.36
CA THR A 88 7.51 22.09 2.38
C THR A 88 7.22 20.65 2.76
N VAL A 89 6.01 20.35 3.24
CA VAL A 89 5.60 18.98 3.57
C VAL A 89 5.56 18.12 2.29
N SER A 90 6.52 17.21 2.18
CA SER A 90 6.62 16.25 1.06
C SER A 90 5.85 14.95 1.30
N TRP A 91 5.44 14.69 2.55
CA TRP A 91 4.72 13.48 2.95
C TRP A 91 3.34 13.40 2.27
N ARG A 92 3.01 12.23 1.72
CA ARG A 92 1.76 12.01 0.97
C ARG A 92 0.90 10.96 1.64
N ARG A 93 -0.42 11.09 1.49
CA ARG A 93 -1.37 10.00 1.78
C ARG A 93 -1.24 8.91 0.72
N VAL A 94 -1.40 7.66 1.14
CA VAL A 94 -1.40 6.49 0.25
C VAL A 94 -2.67 5.70 0.45
N MET A 95 -3.06 4.96 -0.57
CA MET A 95 -4.20 4.05 -0.57
C MET A 95 -3.87 2.93 -1.54
N ASP A 96 -4.05 1.67 -1.15
CA ASP A 96 -3.81 0.52 -2.05
C ASP A 96 -4.98 0.31 -3.03
N MET A 97 -5.26 1.34 -3.84
CA MET A 97 -6.24 1.29 -4.91
C MET A 97 -5.68 1.91 -6.19
N ASN A 98 -5.96 1.28 -7.32
CA ASN A 98 -5.56 1.81 -8.62
C ASN A 98 -6.57 2.89 -9.06
N VAL A 99 -6.24 4.16 -8.80
CA VAL A 99 -7.06 5.29 -9.24
C VAL A 99 -6.53 5.77 -10.60
N ILE A 100 -7.36 5.75 -11.64
CA ILE A 100 -6.99 6.28 -12.97
C ILE A 100 -6.47 7.72 -12.79
N LYS A 101 -5.21 7.96 -13.21
CA LYS A 101 -4.49 9.23 -13.08
C LYS A 101 -5.35 10.40 -13.60
N GLY A 102 -5.84 11.23 -12.68
CA GLY A 102 -6.54 12.47 -13.02
C GLY A 102 -6.72 13.44 -11.85
N HIS A 103 -6.76 12.96 -10.60
CA HIS A 103 -7.16 13.80 -9.48
C HIS A 103 -6.04 13.88 -8.44
N ARG A 104 -5.16 14.88 -8.61
CA ARG A 104 -4.30 15.36 -7.52
C ARG A 104 -5.24 16.01 -6.49
N TYR A 105 -5.72 15.25 -5.51
CA TYR A 105 -6.61 15.78 -4.48
C TYR A 105 -5.88 16.85 -3.66
N ARG A 106 -6.25 18.11 -3.89
CA ARG A 106 -5.88 19.23 -3.03
C ARG A 106 -6.88 19.21 -1.87
N SER A 107 -6.43 18.95 -0.64
CA SER A 107 -7.29 19.02 0.54
C SER A 107 -7.99 20.38 0.58
N ARG A 108 -9.32 20.39 0.69
CA ARG A 108 -10.13 21.63 0.70
C ARG A 108 -9.71 22.49 1.90
N ARG A 109 -9.23 23.71 1.64
CA ARG A 109 -9.09 24.74 2.67
C ARG A 109 -10.48 25.10 3.21
N SER A 110 -10.57 25.23 4.53
CA SER A 110 -11.55 26.09 5.19
C SER A 110 -11.17 27.54 4.85
N GLU A 111 -11.72 28.05 3.75
CA GLU A 111 -11.86 29.49 3.51
C GLU A 111 -13.32 29.84 3.78
N GLU A 112 -13.67 29.93 5.07
CA GLU A 112 -14.92 30.55 5.49
C GLU A 112 -14.69 31.18 6.87
N GLN A 113 -14.27 32.45 6.86
CA GLN A 113 -14.48 33.41 7.94
C GLN A 113 -13.98 34.78 7.47
N HIS A 114 -14.93 35.69 7.20
CA HIS A 114 -14.95 37.14 7.48
C HIS A 114 -15.79 37.86 6.39
N PRO A 115 -17.10 38.10 6.58
CA PRO A 115 -17.75 39.25 5.97
C PRO A 115 -17.40 40.52 6.77
N ALA A 116 -17.16 41.60 6.02
CA ALA A 116 -16.98 42.97 6.48
C ALA A 116 -18.27 43.59 7.02
#